data_AF-A0A8S0XEJ2-F1
#
_entry.id   AF-A0A8S0XEJ2-F1
#
_cell.length_a   1.000
_cell.length_b   1.000
_cell.length_c   1.000
_cell.angle_alpha   90.00
_cell.angle_beta   90.00
_cell.angle_gamma   90.00
#
_symmetry.space_group_name_H-M   'P 1'
#
loop_
_entity.id
_entity.type
_entity.pdbx_description
1 polymer ?
#
loop_
_entity_poly.entity_id
_entity_poly.type
_entity_poly.pdbx_seq_one_letter_code
_entity_poly.pdbx_strand_id
1 'polypeptide(L)'
;MIRPSLSHVIVRNAQKSCDTDRHPQPISLPRTTTMAVPADFSILNISGKFTMNKTLTDPRTDTILSLQGVGWFKRKAISVGTVTLSIKHYKDDEGVEHVDIDQTITGGIPGTSEIRTLWWKERESEDHIFGHIIGKSRRIKAEELDVPFLQQGWTADTLEHGVIQSYVESNTPKSGTTWIANQSWGVEEINGERRYARHLKFTGPGGEDIEAKLIYDYLGPL
;
A
#
# COMPACT_ATOMS: atom_id res chain seq x y z
N MET A 1 9.36 1.08 99.68
CA MET A 1 8.07 1.12 98.96
C MET A 1 8.00 2.42 98.18
N ILE A 2 7.90 2.33 96.85
CA ILE A 2 7.11 3.19 95.92
C ILE A 2 7.45 4.71 95.92
N ARG A 3 7.69 5.47 94.84
CA ARG A 3 7.94 5.39 93.38
C ARG A 3 8.40 6.83 92.99
N PRO A 4 9.21 7.06 91.94
CA PRO A 4 9.57 8.40 91.45
C PRO A 4 8.71 8.82 90.23
N SER A 5 8.68 10.10 89.87
CA SER A 5 8.34 10.54 88.50
C SER A 5 8.87 11.93 88.17
N LEU A 6 9.58 12.00 87.04
CA LEU A 6 10.32 13.13 86.49
C LEU A 6 9.48 14.07 85.60
N SER A 7 10.05 15.27 85.46
CA SER A 7 9.73 16.42 84.61
C SER A 7 9.49 16.10 83.12
N HIS A 8 8.51 16.79 82.54
CA HIS A 8 8.34 17.00 81.10
C HIS A 8 8.76 18.43 80.76
N VAL A 9 9.57 18.64 79.73
CA VAL A 9 9.20 19.35 78.48
C VAL A 9 10.29 19.06 77.43
N ILE A 10 9.82 18.60 76.28
CA ILE A 10 10.56 18.05 75.15
C ILE A 10 10.89 19.19 74.16
N VAL A 11 12.17 19.32 73.79
CA VAL A 11 12.63 20.03 72.59
C VAL A 11 12.77 18.99 71.47
N ARG A 12 12.02 19.13 70.37
CA ARG A 12 12.19 18.27 69.17
C ARG A 12 12.85 19.05 68.03
N ASN A 13 13.99 18.51 67.61
CA ASN A 13 14.63 18.72 66.31
C ASN A 13 13.68 18.36 65.16
N ALA A 14 13.73 19.13 64.08
CA ALA A 14 13.22 18.70 62.77
C ALA A 14 14.35 18.82 61.73
N GLN A 15 14.76 17.64 61.24
CA GLN A 15 15.70 17.39 60.15
C GLN A 15 15.30 18.11 58.85
N LYS A 16 16.28 18.68 58.15
CA LYS A 16 16.19 19.01 56.73
C LYS A 16 16.14 17.71 55.91
N SER A 17 15.04 17.49 55.20
CA SER A 17 14.93 16.46 54.14
C SER A 17 15.41 17.06 52.82
N CYS A 18 16.39 16.42 52.20
CA CYS A 18 16.89 16.70 50.87
C CYS A 18 16.08 15.84 49.89
N ASP A 19 15.16 16.45 49.15
CA ASP A 19 14.28 15.77 48.21
C ASP A 19 14.96 15.74 46.83
N THR A 20 15.77 14.71 46.59
CA THR A 20 16.36 14.40 45.28
C THR A 20 15.73 13.14 44.73
N ASP A 21 14.52 13.26 44.18
CA ASP A 21 13.96 12.26 43.26
C ASP A 21 13.00 12.92 42.26
N ARG A 22 13.55 13.53 41.21
CA ARG A 22 12.84 13.71 39.95
C ARG A 22 13.41 12.74 38.94
N HIS A 23 12.77 11.59 38.82
CA HIS A 23 12.95 10.72 37.66
C HIS A 23 12.42 11.47 36.42
N PRO A 24 13.24 11.76 35.41
CA PRO A 24 12.72 12.32 34.16
C PRO A 24 11.86 11.25 33.48
N GLN A 25 10.58 11.59 33.26
CA GLN A 25 9.72 10.79 32.40
C GLN A 25 10.38 10.68 31.01
N PRO A 26 10.42 9.49 30.39
CA PRO A 26 11.03 9.34 29.08
C PRO A 26 10.33 10.27 28.08
N ILE A 27 11.12 11.14 27.47
CA ILE A 27 10.69 12.01 26.37
C ILE A 27 10.16 11.08 25.28
N SER A 28 8.86 11.13 24.99
CA SER A 28 8.31 10.44 23.83
C SER A 28 8.92 11.09 22.59
N LEU A 29 9.85 10.39 21.94
CA LEU A 29 10.33 10.75 20.62
C LEU A 29 9.12 10.88 19.68
N PRO A 30 9.10 11.86 18.78
CA PRO A 30 8.02 12.00 17.81
C PRO A 30 7.85 10.66 17.07
N ARG A 31 6.61 10.16 17.05
CA ARG A 31 6.20 8.94 16.36
C ARG A 31 6.79 9.01 14.95
N THR A 32 7.67 8.07 14.59
CA THR A 32 8.15 7.89 13.22
C THR A 32 6.94 7.95 12.31
N THR A 33 6.91 8.88 11.35
CA THR A 33 5.86 8.93 10.34
C THR A 33 5.80 7.56 9.70
N THR A 34 4.84 6.74 10.12
CA THR A 34 4.81 5.33 9.75
C THR A 34 4.30 5.30 8.32
N MET A 35 5.09 4.71 7.41
CA MET A 35 4.73 4.57 6.00
C MET A 35 3.67 3.46 5.79
N ALA A 36 3.16 2.90 6.88
CA ALA A 36 2.10 1.92 6.95
C ALA A 36 0.71 2.55 6.73
N VAL A 37 -0.23 1.76 6.25
CA VAL A 37 -1.64 2.17 6.26
C VAL A 37 -2.19 2.19 7.71
N PRO A 38 -3.17 3.06 8.02
CA PRO A 38 -3.82 3.10 9.33
C PRO A 38 -4.44 1.76 9.74
N ALA A 39 -4.67 1.57 11.04
CA ALA A 39 -5.25 0.32 11.57
C ALA A 39 -6.67 0.06 11.05
N ASP A 40 -7.43 1.11 10.76
CA ASP A 40 -8.78 1.07 10.19
C ASP A 40 -8.79 1.04 8.65
N PHE A 41 -7.63 1.05 8.00
CA PHE A 41 -7.55 0.83 6.55
C PHE A 41 -8.06 -0.58 6.20
N SER A 42 -8.90 -0.66 5.18
CA SER A 42 -9.52 -1.90 4.69
C SER A 42 -9.52 -1.92 3.17
N ILE A 43 -9.41 -3.11 2.57
CA ILE A 43 -9.51 -3.27 1.12
C ILE A 43 -10.88 -2.87 0.55
N LEU A 44 -11.90 -2.69 1.40
CA LEU A 44 -13.22 -2.15 1.03
C LEU A 44 -13.18 -0.63 0.74
N ASN A 45 -12.17 0.09 1.21
CA ASN A 45 -11.94 1.49 0.85
C ASN A 45 -10.44 1.77 0.88
N ILE A 46 -9.85 1.88 -0.30
CA ILE A 46 -8.41 2.13 -0.47
C ILE A 46 -8.11 3.58 -0.84
N SER A 47 -9.06 4.49 -0.57
CA SER A 47 -8.87 5.91 -0.88
C SER A 47 -7.69 6.48 -0.09
N GLY A 48 -6.84 7.25 -0.77
CA GLY A 48 -5.67 7.86 -0.16
C GLY A 48 -4.55 8.13 -1.16
N LYS A 49 -3.45 8.66 -0.64
CA LYS A 49 -2.21 8.89 -1.38
C LYS A 49 -1.16 7.87 -0.98
N PHE A 50 -0.49 7.34 -1.99
CA PHE A 50 0.48 6.26 -1.82
C PHE A 50 1.70 6.53 -2.68
N THR A 51 2.89 6.27 -2.18
CA THR A 51 4.11 6.28 -3.00
C THR A 51 4.68 4.88 -3.12
N MET A 52 5.10 4.49 -4.32
CA MET A 52 5.72 3.18 -4.55
C MET A 52 7.04 3.11 -3.78
N ASN A 53 7.17 2.11 -2.92
CA ASN A 53 8.39 1.83 -2.20
C ASN A 53 9.34 1.05 -3.11
N LYS A 54 10.35 1.71 -3.67
CA LYS A 54 11.29 1.10 -4.62
C LYS A 54 12.16 0.00 -4.00
N THR A 55 12.38 0.04 -2.68
CA THR A 55 13.21 -0.95 -1.99
C THR A 55 12.46 -2.26 -1.77
N LEU A 56 11.16 -2.18 -1.50
CA LEU A 56 10.31 -3.35 -1.25
C LEU A 56 9.58 -3.87 -2.50
N THR A 57 9.46 -3.03 -3.53
CA THR A 57 8.90 -3.43 -4.83
C THR A 57 9.88 -4.30 -5.61
N ASP A 58 9.36 -5.27 -6.34
CA ASP A 58 10.18 -6.17 -7.15
C ASP A 58 11.00 -5.39 -8.19
N PRO A 59 12.32 -5.63 -8.27
CA PRO A 59 13.20 -4.91 -9.20
C PRO A 59 12.90 -5.20 -10.67
N ARG A 60 12.16 -6.28 -10.99
CA ARG A 60 11.81 -6.67 -12.37
C ARG A 60 10.69 -5.83 -12.98
N THR A 61 10.18 -4.81 -12.29
CA THR A 61 9.19 -3.87 -12.84
C THR A 61 9.66 -3.19 -14.13
N ASP A 62 10.94 -2.83 -14.26
CA ASP A 62 11.49 -2.28 -15.52
C ASP A 62 11.44 -3.30 -16.67
N THR A 63 11.78 -4.56 -16.39
CA THR A 63 11.68 -5.66 -17.36
C THR A 63 10.24 -5.81 -17.86
N ILE A 64 9.27 -5.79 -16.95
CA ILE A 64 7.84 -5.87 -17.29
C ILE A 64 7.43 -4.70 -18.18
N LEU A 65 7.78 -3.46 -17.82
CA LEU A 65 7.51 -2.28 -18.65
C LEU A 65 8.11 -2.43 -20.05
N SER A 66 9.33 -2.96 -20.16
CA SER A 66 9.98 -3.21 -21.45
C SER A 66 9.20 -4.22 -22.29
N LEU A 67 8.74 -5.32 -21.68
CA LEU A 67 7.96 -6.37 -22.34
C LEU A 67 6.56 -5.87 -22.77
N GLN A 68 6.01 -4.89 -22.06
CA GLN A 68 4.77 -4.20 -22.45
C GLN A 68 4.93 -3.22 -23.62
N GLY A 69 6.15 -3.03 -24.13
CA GLY A 69 6.45 -2.12 -25.24
C GLY A 69 6.75 -0.68 -24.81
N VAL A 70 6.93 -0.40 -23.51
CA VAL A 70 7.25 0.94 -23.02
C VAL A 70 8.66 1.31 -23.45
N GLY A 71 8.81 2.37 -24.25
CA GLY A 71 10.11 2.82 -24.78
C GLY A 71 11.14 3.19 -23.69
N TRP A 72 12.42 3.00 -24.00
CA TRP A 72 13.54 3.15 -23.06
C TRP A 72 13.56 4.49 -22.31
N PHE A 73 13.28 5.62 -22.99
CA PHE A 73 13.26 6.94 -22.37
C PHE A 73 12.20 7.06 -21.27
N LYS A 74 10.98 6.54 -21.51
CA LYS A 74 9.90 6.54 -20.51
C LYS A 74 10.28 5.67 -19.31
N ARG A 75 10.82 4.48 -19.57
CA ARG A 75 11.29 3.58 -18.50
C ARG A 75 12.39 4.20 -17.66
N LYS A 76 13.34 4.90 -18.29
CA LYS A 76 14.40 5.61 -17.56
C LYS A 76 13.83 6.70 -16.65
N ALA A 77 12.85 7.45 -17.12
CA ALA A 77 12.15 8.45 -16.30
C ALA A 77 11.44 7.81 -15.10
N ILE A 78 10.71 6.71 -15.31
CA ILE A 78 10.04 5.93 -14.25
C ILE A 78 11.06 5.34 -13.26
N SER A 79 12.20 4.86 -13.74
CA SER A 79 13.25 4.30 -12.90
C SER A 79 13.88 5.35 -11.97
N VAL A 80 14.09 6.58 -12.48
CA VAL A 80 14.66 7.69 -11.70
C VAL A 80 13.62 8.30 -10.75
N GLY A 81 12.40 8.56 -11.21
CA GLY A 81 11.33 9.14 -10.40
C GLY A 81 10.57 8.11 -9.56
N THR A 82 9.83 8.53 -8.55
CA THR A 82 8.98 7.67 -7.73
C THR A 82 7.53 7.85 -8.14
N VAL A 83 6.82 6.74 -8.32
CA VAL A 83 5.39 6.72 -8.67
C VAL A 83 4.55 7.00 -7.42
N THR A 84 3.66 7.98 -7.50
CA THR A 84 2.66 8.29 -6.48
C THR A 84 1.27 8.02 -7.05
N LEU A 85 0.45 7.27 -6.32
CA LEU A 85 -0.95 7.02 -6.60
C LEU A 85 -1.82 7.95 -5.77
N SER A 86 -2.78 8.61 -6.41
CA SER A 86 -3.92 9.25 -5.74
C SER A 86 -5.15 8.39 -6.05
N ILE A 87 -5.66 7.70 -5.04
CA ILE A 87 -6.72 6.70 -5.20
C ILE A 87 -8.02 7.24 -4.62
N LYS A 88 -9.10 7.15 -5.40
CA LYS A 88 -10.47 7.36 -4.98
C LYS A 88 -11.25 6.05 -5.14
N HIS A 89 -11.71 5.49 -4.03
CA HIS A 89 -12.49 4.25 -3.99
C HIS A 89 -13.90 4.56 -3.46
N TYR A 90 -14.93 4.30 -4.26
CA TYR A 90 -16.31 4.64 -3.95
C TYR A 90 -17.28 3.63 -4.53
N LYS A 91 -18.55 3.75 -4.14
CA LYS A 91 -19.67 3.11 -4.84
C LYS A 91 -20.50 4.19 -5.50
N ASP A 92 -21.02 3.91 -6.70
CA ASP A 92 -21.98 4.78 -7.35
C ASP A 92 -23.40 4.63 -6.77
N ASP A 93 -24.36 5.35 -7.34
CA ASP A 93 -25.76 5.34 -6.93
C ASP A 93 -26.43 3.95 -7.08
N GLU A 94 -25.88 3.09 -7.95
CA GLU A 94 -26.33 1.71 -8.16
C GLU A 94 -25.62 0.72 -7.22
N GLY A 95 -24.70 1.20 -6.38
CA GLY A 95 -23.91 0.40 -5.46
C GLY A 95 -22.74 -0.33 -6.11
N VAL A 96 -22.44 -0.07 -7.38
CA VAL A 96 -21.30 -0.64 -8.09
C VAL A 96 -20.01 -0.01 -7.58
N GLU A 97 -19.02 -0.83 -7.30
CA GLU A 97 -17.75 -0.42 -6.73
C GLU A 97 -16.79 0.09 -7.82
N HIS A 98 -16.16 1.25 -7.57
CA HIS A 98 -15.26 1.95 -8.50
C HIS A 98 -13.95 2.35 -7.82
N VAL A 99 -12.86 2.23 -8.56
CA VAL A 99 -11.52 2.68 -8.14
C VAL A 99 -10.93 3.55 -9.24
N ASP A 100 -10.77 4.84 -8.95
CA ASP A 100 -10.09 5.79 -9.81
C ASP A 100 -8.69 6.05 -9.25
N ILE A 101 -7.66 5.94 -10.09
CA ILE A 101 -6.26 6.10 -9.69
C ILE A 101 -5.59 7.07 -10.64
N ASP A 102 -5.09 8.18 -10.11
CA ASP A 102 -4.19 9.07 -10.85
C ASP A 102 -2.75 8.82 -10.41
N GLN A 103 -1.89 8.49 -11.38
CA GLN A 103 -0.48 8.27 -11.15
C GLN A 103 0.32 9.53 -11.50
N THR A 104 1.28 9.86 -10.65
CA THR A 104 2.24 10.93 -10.91
C THR A 104 3.65 10.42 -10.63
N ILE A 105 4.63 10.91 -11.38
CA ILE A 105 6.05 10.65 -11.14
C ILE A 105 6.63 11.88 -10.42
N THR A 106 7.67 11.66 -9.59
CA THR A 106 8.41 12.73 -8.90
C THR A 106 8.67 13.93 -9.82
N GLY A 107 8.44 15.14 -9.28
CA GLY A 107 8.47 16.38 -10.05
C GLY A 107 7.12 16.75 -10.67
N GLY A 108 6.05 16.02 -10.37
CA GLY A 108 4.69 16.32 -10.83
C GLY A 108 4.44 15.94 -12.29
N ILE A 109 5.29 15.06 -12.84
CA ILE A 109 5.13 14.57 -14.21
C ILE A 109 3.90 13.67 -14.23
N PRO A 110 2.87 13.97 -15.05
CA PRO A 110 1.70 13.10 -15.16
C PRO A 110 2.12 11.69 -15.60
N GLY A 111 1.64 10.69 -14.85
CA GLY A 111 1.66 9.30 -15.26
C GLY A 111 0.34 8.92 -15.90
N THR A 112 -0.11 7.69 -15.69
CA THR A 112 -1.38 7.17 -16.19
C THR A 112 -2.54 7.46 -15.25
N SER A 113 -3.76 7.42 -15.80
CA SER A 113 -4.99 7.36 -15.00
C SER A 113 -5.66 6.02 -15.24
N GLU A 114 -6.06 5.35 -14.16
CA GLU A 114 -6.79 4.09 -14.22
C GLU A 114 -8.22 4.32 -13.68
N ILE A 115 -9.23 4.06 -14.51
CA ILE A 115 -10.64 4.13 -14.12
C ILE A 115 -11.21 2.72 -14.11
N ARG A 116 -11.46 2.17 -12.92
CA ARG A 116 -11.84 0.76 -12.74
C ARG A 116 -13.25 0.66 -12.18
N THR A 117 -14.15 0.00 -12.93
CA THR A 117 -15.45 -0.45 -12.43
C THR A 117 -15.37 -1.93 -12.10
N LEU A 118 -15.70 -2.32 -10.86
CA LEU A 118 -15.52 -3.67 -10.34
C LEU A 118 -16.69 -4.62 -10.65
N TRP A 119 -17.05 -4.69 -11.94
CA TRP A 119 -18.18 -5.47 -12.47
C TRP A 119 -17.79 -6.63 -13.38
N TRP A 120 -16.49 -6.86 -13.57
CA TRP A 120 -15.90 -7.89 -14.42
C TRP A 120 -16.26 -7.84 -15.92
N LYS A 121 -16.60 -6.67 -16.46
CA LYS A 121 -16.79 -6.47 -17.91
C LYS A 121 -15.55 -5.87 -18.55
N GLU A 122 -15.26 -6.33 -19.76
CA GLU A 122 -14.14 -5.83 -20.56
C GLU A 122 -14.41 -4.41 -21.04
N ARG A 123 -13.35 -3.61 -21.02
CA ARG A 123 -13.35 -2.25 -21.52
C ARG A 123 -12.05 -2.00 -22.26
N GLU A 124 -12.17 -1.51 -23.48
CA GLU A 124 -11.02 -0.98 -24.21
C GLU A 124 -10.58 0.36 -23.61
N SER A 125 -9.28 0.56 -23.54
CA SER A 125 -8.68 1.84 -23.19
C SER A 125 -7.43 2.07 -24.03
N GLU A 126 -7.13 3.33 -24.32
CA GLU A 126 -5.85 3.72 -24.85
C GLU A 126 -5.10 4.47 -23.75
N ASP A 127 -3.96 3.93 -23.37
CA ASP A 127 -3.08 4.51 -22.39
C ASP A 127 -1.83 5.06 -23.08
N HIS A 128 -1.40 6.26 -22.73
CA HIS A 128 -0.26 6.89 -23.37
C HIS A 128 1.10 6.22 -23.03
N ILE A 129 1.17 5.37 -22.01
CA ILE A 129 2.34 4.54 -21.67
C ILE A 129 2.22 3.16 -22.31
N PHE A 130 1.06 2.51 -22.19
CA PHE A 130 0.86 1.10 -22.58
C PHE A 130 0.20 0.87 -23.95
N GLY A 131 -0.27 1.93 -24.62
CA GLY A 131 -1.00 1.84 -25.88
C GLY A 131 -2.43 1.31 -25.70
N HIS A 132 -2.92 0.59 -26.70
CA HIS A 132 -4.27 0.01 -26.67
C HIS A 132 -4.31 -1.25 -25.80
N ILE A 133 -5.18 -1.24 -24.80
CA ILE A 133 -5.37 -2.32 -23.82
C ILE A 133 -6.84 -2.68 -23.68
N ILE A 134 -7.10 -3.88 -23.17
CA ILE A 134 -8.42 -4.36 -22.75
C ILE A 134 -8.32 -4.71 -21.27
N GLY A 135 -9.15 -4.09 -20.46
CA GLY A 135 -9.13 -4.26 -19.00
C GLY A 135 -10.48 -4.71 -18.45
N LYS A 136 -10.45 -5.51 -17.39
CA LYS A 136 -11.59 -5.81 -16.53
C LYS A 136 -11.14 -5.93 -15.08
N SER A 137 -12.03 -5.58 -14.15
CA SER A 137 -11.74 -5.61 -12.73
C SER A 137 -12.94 -6.08 -11.92
N ARG A 138 -12.69 -6.70 -10.77
CA ARG A 138 -13.74 -7.17 -9.84
C ARG A 138 -13.21 -7.30 -8.42
N ARG A 139 -14.11 -7.36 -7.45
CA ARG A 139 -13.81 -7.95 -6.14
C ARG A 139 -14.01 -9.46 -6.20
N ILE A 140 -13.11 -10.21 -5.57
CA ILE A 140 -13.15 -11.69 -5.59
C ILE A 140 -12.51 -12.27 -4.33
N LYS A 141 -12.94 -13.46 -3.89
CA LYS A 141 -12.21 -14.21 -2.86
C LYS A 141 -10.85 -14.64 -3.40
N ALA A 142 -9.81 -14.56 -2.57
CA ALA A 142 -8.46 -14.87 -2.99
C ALA A 142 -8.33 -16.32 -3.50
N GLU A 143 -9.00 -17.27 -2.88
CA GLU A 143 -9.03 -18.70 -3.25
C GLU A 143 -9.70 -18.99 -4.60
N GLU A 144 -10.52 -18.07 -5.12
CA GLU A 144 -11.18 -18.20 -6.43
C GLU A 144 -10.30 -17.71 -7.59
N LEU A 145 -9.11 -17.18 -7.32
CA LEU A 145 -8.16 -16.78 -8.37
C LEU A 145 -7.42 -18.00 -8.92
N ASP A 146 -7.27 -18.10 -10.25
CA ASP A 146 -6.62 -19.27 -10.86
C ASP A 146 -5.09 -19.33 -10.69
N VAL A 147 -4.48 -18.26 -10.15
CA VAL A 147 -3.02 -18.13 -10.01
C VAL A 147 -2.65 -18.17 -8.53
N PRO A 148 -1.94 -19.22 -8.05
CA PRO A 148 -1.59 -19.38 -6.64
C PRO A 148 -0.88 -18.17 -6.02
N PHE A 149 0.04 -17.54 -6.76
CA PHE A 149 0.76 -16.35 -6.31
C PHE A 149 -0.16 -15.16 -5.98
N LEU A 150 -1.28 -15.03 -6.68
CA LEU A 150 -2.24 -13.95 -6.46
C LEU A 150 -3.13 -14.18 -5.22
N GLN A 151 -3.14 -15.39 -4.66
CA GLN A 151 -3.98 -15.76 -3.52
C GLN A 151 -3.34 -15.50 -2.15
N GLN A 152 -2.02 -15.39 -2.10
CA GLN A 152 -1.23 -15.50 -0.86
C GLN A 152 -0.70 -14.15 -0.38
N GLY A 153 -0.15 -14.09 0.84
CA GLY A 153 0.52 -12.90 1.41
C GLY A 153 -0.41 -11.87 2.05
N TRP A 154 -1.72 -11.99 1.84
CA TRP A 154 -2.71 -11.03 2.31
C TRP A 154 -3.01 -11.14 3.80
N THR A 155 -3.30 -10.00 4.43
CA THR A 155 -3.81 -9.95 5.81
C THR A 155 -5.18 -10.62 5.93
N ALA A 156 -5.55 -11.04 7.14
CA ALA A 156 -6.81 -11.73 7.41
C ALA A 156 -8.04 -10.92 6.98
N ASP A 157 -8.05 -9.61 7.23
CA ASP A 157 -9.13 -8.70 6.81
C ASP A 157 -9.22 -8.56 5.28
N THR A 158 -8.08 -8.59 4.57
CA THR A 158 -8.07 -8.63 3.10
C THR A 158 -8.69 -9.93 2.59
N LEU A 159 -8.34 -11.08 3.18
CA LEU A 159 -8.89 -12.38 2.79
C LEU A 159 -10.39 -12.48 3.09
N GLU A 160 -10.82 -11.95 4.25
CA GLU A 160 -12.23 -11.89 4.65
C GLU A 160 -13.05 -11.09 3.64
N HIS A 161 -12.60 -9.88 3.26
CA HIS A 161 -13.34 -9.01 2.35
C HIS A 161 -13.15 -9.35 0.86
N GLY A 162 -12.15 -10.16 0.53
CA GLY A 162 -11.74 -10.43 -0.83
C GLY A 162 -10.84 -9.34 -1.40
N VAL A 163 -9.98 -9.74 -2.33
CA VAL A 163 -9.04 -8.85 -3.03
C VAL A 163 -9.73 -8.14 -4.19
N ILE A 164 -9.13 -7.05 -4.66
CA ILE A 164 -9.50 -6.44 -5.94
C ILE A 164 -8.63 -7.10 -7.02
N GLN A 165 -9.26 -7.76 -7.98
CA GLN A 165 -8.59 -8.28 -9.16
C GLN A 165 -8.62 -7.24 -10.28
N SER A 166 -7.48 -7.00 -10.91
CA SER A 166 -7.35 -6.24 -12.14
C SER A 166 -6.68 -7.11 -13.20
N TYR A 167 -7.42 -7.43 -14.26
CA TYR A 167 -6.92 -8.17 -15.41
C TYR A 167 -6.81 -7.23 -16.60
N VAL A 168 -5.61 -7.07 -17.14
CA VAL A 168 -5.34 -6.21 -18.30
C VAL A 168 -4.54 -7.00 -19.31
N GLU A 169 -4.94 -6.94 -20.57
CA GLU A 169 -4.18 -7.46 -21.69
C GLU A 169 -3.99 -6.38 -22.75
N SER A 170 -2.98 -6.55 -23.59
CA SER A 170 -2.85 -5.70 -24.78
C SER A 170 -3.94 -6.03 -25.80
N ASN A 171 -4.45 -5.00 -26.48
CA ASN A 171 -5.28 -5.19 -27.66
C ASN A 171 -4.34 -5.51 -28.85
N THR A 172 -3.92 -6.77 -28.98
CA THR A 172 -2.89 -7.18 -29.97
C THR A 172 -3.14 -6.68 -31.40
N PRO A 173 -4.36 -6.72 -31.96
CA PRO A 173 -4.63 -6.15 -33.28
C PRO A 173 -4.28 -4.66 -33.42
N LYS A 174 -4.37 -3.89 -32.33
CA LYS A 174 -4.08 -2.44 -32.31
C LYS A 174 -2.68 -2.11 -31.80
N SER A 175 -2.13 -2.91 -30.90
CA SER A 175 -0.84 -2.65 -30.25
C SER A 175 0.35 -3.30 -30.95
N GLY A 176 0.14 -4.35 -31.75
CA GLY A 176 1.22 -5.14 -32.37
C GLY A 176 2.04 -5.96 -31.38
N THR A 177 1.61 -6.08 -30.13
CA THR A 177 2.23 -6.89 -29.08
C THR A 177 1.18 -7.69 -28.31
N THR A 178 1.59 -8.74 -27.60
CA THR A 178 0.72 -9.58 -26.78
C THR A 178 1.33 -9.71 -25.40
N TRP A 179 0.57 -9.34 -24.38
CA TRP A 179 0.95 -9.49 -22.99
C TRP A 179 -0.29 -9.43 -22.11
N ILE A 180 -0.21 -10.04 -20.94
CA ILE A 180 -1.25 -10.07 -19.90
C ILE A 180 -0.64 -9.63 -18.58
N ALA A 181 -1.34 -8.78 -17.84
CA ALA A 181 -1.06 -8.39 -16.47
C ALA A 181 -2.29 -8.70 -15.61
N ASN A 182 -2.22 -9.79 -14.85
CA ASN A 182 -3.25 -10.18 -13.89
C ASN A 182 -2.78 -9.82 -12.48
N GLN A 183 -3.52 -8.94 -11.81
CA GLN A 183 -3.17 -8.43 -10.50
C GLN A 183 -4.24 -8.76 -9.46
N SER A 184 -3.80 -8.97 -8.23
CA SER A 184 -4.63 -8.90 -7.02
C SER A 184 -4.08 -7.84 -6.08
N TRP A 185 -4.99 -7.04 -5.49
CA TRP A 185 -4.65 -5.93 -4.62
C TRP A 185 -5.20 -6.18 -3.22
N GLY A 186 -4.41 -5.80 -2.22
CA GLY A 186 -4.72 -6.08 -0.82
C GLY A 186 -3.77 -5.38 0.13
N VAL A 187 -3.86 -5.76 1.41
CA VAL A 187 -2.90 -5.36 2.44
C VAL A 187 -2.01 -6.55 2.77
N GLU A 188 -0.71 -6.31 2.86
CA GLU A 188 0.28 -7.26 3.38
C GLU A 188 0.89 -6.74 4.69
N GLU A 189 1.39 -7.65 5.53
CA GLU A 189 2.25 -7.31 6.65
C GLU A 189 3.71 -7.52 6.25
N ILE A 190 4.48 -6.43 6.19
CA ILE A 190 5.89 -6.45 5.77
C ILE A 190 6.70 -5.74 6.84
N ASN A 191 7.66 -6.47 7.45
CA ASN A 191 8.46 -5.97 8.57
C ASN A 191 7.60 -5.46 9.75
N GLY A 192 6.45 -6.09 10.00
CA GLY A 192 5.51 -5.70 11.05
C GLY A 192 4.64 -4.48 10.71
N GLU A 193 4.72 -3.97 9.48
CA GLU A 193 3.91 -2.84 9.00
C GLU A 193 2.86 -3.30 7.99
N ARG A 194 1.61 -2.83 8.15
CA ARG A 194 0.55 -3.03 7.16
C ARG A 194 0.78 -2.12 5.96
N ARG A 195 0.86 -2.66 4.76
CA ARG A 195 1.13 -1.90 3.52
C ARG A 195 0.15 -2.28 2.43
N TYR A 196 -0.32 -1.28 1.68
CA TYR A 196 -1.06 -1.53 0.46
C TYR A 196 -0.12 -2.13 -0.58
N ALA A 197 -0.53 -3.23 -1.21
CA ALA A 197 0.29 -3.97 -2.16
C ALA A 197 -0.52 -4.46 -3.36
N ARG A 198 0.18 -4.67 -4.47
CA ARG A 198 -0.35 -5.34 -5.66
C ARG A 198 0.56 -6.52 -6.00
N HIS A 199 -0.01 -7.71 -6.06
CA HIS A 199 0.64 -8.86 -6.67
C HIS A 199 0.35 -8.84 -8.16
N LEU A 200 1.36 -9.07 -8.99
CA LEU A 200 1.28 -9.09 -10.44
C LEU A 200 1.78 -10.44 -10.97
N LYS A 201 0.91 -11.14 -11.70
CA LYS A 201 1.26 -12.21 -12.62
C LYS A 201 1.29 -11.64 -14.03
N PHE A 202 2.46 -11.60 -14.63
CA PHE A 202 2.68 -11.04 -15.96
C PHE A 202 3.03 -12.15 -16.96
N THR A 203 2.39 -12.13 -18.11
CA THR A 203 2.73 -12.95 -19.27
C THR A 203 3.17 -12.05 -20.42
N GLY A 204 4.39 -12.24 -20.93
CA GLY A 204 4.99 -11.41 -21.97
C GLY A 204 4.81 -11.94 -23.40
N PRO A 205 5.24 -11.16 -24.42
CA PRO A 205 5.08 -11.52 -25.83
C PRO A 205 5.90 -12.73 -26.26
N GLY A 206 6.98 -13.05 -25.55
CA GLY A 206 7.79 -14.24 -25.76
C GLY A 206 7.35 -15.44 -24.93
N GLY A 207 6.24 -15.33 -24.19
CA GLY A 207 5.81 -16.34 -23.21
C GLY A 207 6.53 -16.21 -21.87
N GLU A 208 7.16 -15.05 -21.58
CA GLU A 208 7.72 -14.78 -20.27
C GLU A 208 6.64 -14.92 -19.20
N ASP A 209 6.99 -15.49 -18.05
CA ASP A 209 6.10 -15.63 -16.92
C ASP A 209 6.77 -15.05 -15.67
N ILE A 210 6.27 -13.89 -15.21
CA ILE A 210 6.88 -13.11 -14.14
C ILE A 210 5.86 -12.85 -13.04
N GLU A 211 6.23 -13.23 -11.82
CA GLU A 211 5.52 -12.86 -10.60
C GLU A 211 6.28 -11.74 -9.89
N ALA A 212 5.60 -10.65 -9.59
CA ALA A 212 6.17 -9.45 -8.99
C ALA A 212 5.22 -8.84 -7.96
N LYS A 213 5.79 -8.19 -6.93
CA LYS A 213 5.04 -7.41 -5.94
C LYS A 213 5.34 -5.93 -6.10
N LEU A 214 4.30 -5.10 -6.05
CA LEU A 214 4.39 -3.64 -6.00
C LEU A 214 3.91 -3.20 -4.62
N ILE A 215 4.82 -2.60 -3.84
CA ILE A 215 4.57 -2.25 -2.44
C ILE A 215 4.50 -0.73 -2.32
N TYR A 216 3.52 -0.24 -1.56
CA TYR A 216 3.27 1.18 -1.43
C TYR A 216 3.35 1.65 0.02
N ASP A 217 4.01 2.79 0.20
CA ASP A 217 4.01 3.58 1.41
C ASP A 217 2.80 4.51 1.44
N TYR A 218 2.10 4.60 2.57
CA TYR A 218 0.97 5.51 2.75
C TYR A 218 1.44 6.94 3.03
N LEU A 219 0.90 7.90 2.28
CA LEU A 219 1.21 9.34 2.44
C LEU A 219 0.10 10.11 3.16
N GLY A 220 -1.08 9.51 3.34
CA GLY A 220 -2.23 10.16 3.97
C GLY A 220 -3.50 10.08 3.12
N PRO A 221 -4.58 10.73 3.59
CA PRO A 221 -5.85 10.81 2.85
C PRO A 221 -5.69 11.59 1.54
N LEU A 222 -6.66 11.41 0.64
CA LEU A 222 -6.73 12.07 -0.67
C LEU A 222 -6.88 13.59 -0.55
#